data_AF-A0A1I0ZBQ1-F1
#
_entry.id   AF-A0A1I0ZBQ1-F1
#
_cell.length_a   1.000
_cell.length_b   1.000
_cell.length_c   1.000
_cell.angle_alpha   90.00
_cell.angle_beta   90.00
_cell.angle_gamma   90.00
#
_symmetry.space_group_name_H-M   'P 1'
#
loop_
_entity.id
_entity.type
_entity.pdbx_description
1 polymer ?
#
loop_
_entity_poly.entity_id
_entity_poly.type
_entity_poly.pdbx_seq_one_letter_code
_entity_poly.pdbx_strand_id
1 'polypeptide(L)'
;MHPTVVLGVGNDAPIVKEEQFGPTVPILPYDDEEEAISLANVSIYGLTSSVWGKEEHAIHVAEKIEAGTTMINTAAVQGLDVRFPFGGVKQSGIGREYGAEGKEDLENFRRKQNRRSFCGS
;
A
#
# COMPACT_ATOMS: atom_id res chain seq x y z
N MET A 1 3.75 24.50 8.29
CA MET A 1 2.61 23.58 8.08
C MET A 1 2.47 22.74 9.34
N HIS A 2 1.27 22.58 9.90
CA HIS A 2 1.04 21.85 11.15
C HIS A 2 0.32 20.52 10.88
N PRO A 3 0.55 19.47 11.69
CA PRO A 3 -0.25 18.26 11.67
C PRO A 3 -1.74 18.59 11.81
N THR A 4 -2.55 18.09 10.89
CA THR A 4 -3.97 18.42 10.78
C THR A 4 -4.79 17.14 10.69
N VAL A 5 -5.81 17.03 11.54
CA VAL A 5 -6.80 15.95 11.49
C VAL A 5 -8.12 16.51 10.96
N VAL A 6 -8.73 15.81 10.02
CA VAL A 6 -10.02 16.18 9.44
C VAL A 6 -11.07 15.16 9.85
N LEU A 7 -12.15 15.64 10.46
CA LEU A 7 -13.27 14.82 10.93
C LEU A 7 -14.56 15.21 10.19
N GLY A 8 -15.53 14.30 10.15
CA GLY A 8 -16.88 14.59 9.65
C GLY A 8 -16.97 14.79 8.13
N VAL A 9 -16.01 14.26 7.37
CA VAL A 9 -16.04 14.25 5.91
C VAL A 9 -16.59 12.91 5.40
N GLY A 10 -17.27 12.93 4.27
CA GLY A 10 -17.77 11.70 3.63
C GLY A 10 -16.66 10.95 2.89
N ASN A 11 -16.89 9.65 2.62
CA ASN A 11 -15.98 8.78 1.87
C ASN A 11 -15.64 9.28 0.46
N ASP A 12 -16.53 10.09 -0.14
CA ASP A 12 -16.35 10.67 -1.47
C ASP A 12 -15.55 11.99 -1.47
N ALA A 13 -15.18 12.51 -0.31
CA ALA A 13 -14.44 13.78 -0.24
C ALA A 13 -13.04 13.65 -0.87
N PRO A 14 -12.54 14.67 -1.59
CA PRO A 14 -11.20 14.64 -2.18
C PRO A 14 -10.09 14.36 -1.14
N ILE A 15 -10.25 14.85 0.09
CA ILE A 15 -9.29 14.61 1.18
C ILE A 15 -9.14 13.11 1.54
N VAL A 16 -10.16 12.30 1.22
CA VAL A 16 -10.18 10.85 1.44
C VAL A 16 -9.67 10.10 0.22
N LYS A 17 -10.09 10.52 -0.98
CA LYS A 17 -9.80 9.79 -2.24
C LYS A 17 -8.45 10.09 -2.84
N GLU A 18 -7.94 11.30 -2.66
CA GLU A 18 -6.69 11.75 -3.26
C GLU A 18 -5.54 11.63 -2.27
N GLU A 19 -4.33 11.42 -2.80
CA GLU A 19 -3.14 11.31 -1.97
C GLU A 19 -2.69 12.70 -1.49
N GLN A 20 -2.60 12.87 -0.17
CA GLN A 20 -2.40 14.19 0.43
C GLN A 20 -0.97 14.70 0.33
N PHE A 21 0.03 13.80 0.32
CA PHE A 21 1.47 14.13 0.37
C PHE A 21 1.84 15.23 1.39
N GLY A 22 1.05 15.34 2.45
CA GLY A 22 1.08 16.42 3.42
C GLY A 22 0.63 15.93 4.79
N PRO A 23 0.79 16.74 5.84
CA PRO A 23 0.57 16.36 7.23
C PRO A 23 -0.92 16.41 7.60
N THR A 24 -1.81 16.11 6.65
CA THR A 24 -3.26 16.14 6.82
C THR A 24 -3.82 14.74 6.68
N VAL A 25 -4.54 14.27 7.70
CA VAL A 25 -5.10 12.92 7.74
C VAL A 25 -6.60 12.99 8.04
N PRO A 26 -7.47 12.46 7.16
CA PRO A 26 -8.88 12.28 7.48
C PRO A 26 -9.10 11.09 8.43
N ILE A 27 -10.04 11.20 9.35
CA ILE A 27 -10.52 10.07 10.17
C ILE A 27 -11.99 9.83 9.83
N LEU A 28 -12.28 8.58 9.45
CA LEU A 28 -13.61 8.13 9.05
C LEU A 28 -14.11 7.10 10.07
N PRO A 29 -15.32 7.28 10.63
CA PRO A 29 -15.95 6.23 11.42
C PRO A 29 -16.45 5.10 10.50
N TYR A 30 -16.58 3.93 11.08
CA TYR A 30 -17.23 2.75 10.49
C TYR A 30 -18.04 2.06 11.59
N ASP A 31 -19.08 1.32 11.20
CA ASP A 31 -20.00 0.65 12.10
C ASP A 31 -19.55 -0.79 12.41
N ASP A 32 -18.94 -1.46 11.43
CA ASP A 32 -18.42 -2.82 11.58
C ASP A 32 -17.12 -3.09 10.80
N GLU A 33 -16.49 -4.22 11.11
CA GLU A 33 -15.21 -4.63 10.51
C GLU A 33 -15.31 -4.82 8.99
N GLU A 34 -16.41 -5.39 8.49
CA GLU A 34 -16.57 -5.67 7.06
C GLU A 34 -16.76 -4.37 6.28
N GLU A 35 -17.45 -3.38 6.86
CA GLU A 35 -17.51 -2.02 6.34
C GLU A 35 -16.11 -1.39 6.29
N ALA A 36 -15.33 -1.47 7.37
CA ALA A 36 -13.99 -0.91 7.41
C ALA A 36 -13.06 -1.50 6.32
N ILE A 37 -13.12 -2.82 6.13
CA ILE A 37 -12.37 -3.53 5.07
C ILE A 37 -12.84 -3.09 3.69
N SER A 38 -14.15 -3.00 3.48
CA SER A 38 -14.73 -2.53 2.22
C SER A 38 -14.25 -1.11 1.89
N LEU A 39 -14.31 -0.20 2.84
CA LEU A 39 -13.86 1.18 2.69
C LEU A 39 -12.36 1.26 2.36
N ALA A 40 -11.53 0.45 3.03
CA ALA A 40 -10.10 0.38 2.74
C ALA A 40 -9.82 -0.12 1.31
N ASN A 41 -10.56 -1.11 0.85
CA ASN A 41 -10.35 -1.76 -0.45
C ASN A 41 -10.96 -0.99 -1.63
N VAL A 42 -11.91 -0.08 -1.40
CA VAL A 42 -12.49 0.79 -2.46
C VAL A 42 -11.42 1.71 -3.10
N SER A 43 -10.33 1.99 -2.39
CA SER A 43 -9.25 2.81 -2.93
C SER A 43 -8.65 2.20 -4.21
N ILE A 44 -8.39 3.06 -5.19
CA ILE A 44 -7.64 2.71 -6.41
C ILE A 44 -6.14 2.52 -6.12
N TYR A 45 -5.69 2.97 -4.94
CA TYR A 45 -4.33 2.81 -4.44
C TYR A 45 -4.25 1.57 -3.54
N GLY A 46 -3.05 1.00 -3.44
CA GLY A 46 -2.79 -0.21 -2.66
C GLY A 46 -1.31 -0.37 -2.36
N LEU A 47 -0.62 0.71 -1.99
CA LEU A 47 0.82 0.66 -1.70
C LEU A 47 1.10 -0.03 -0.36
N THR A 48 0.62 0.58 0.73
CA THR A 48 0.72 0.04 2.09
C THR A 48 -0.59 0.22 2.84
N SER A 49 -0.80 -0.60 3.86
CA SER A 49 -1.84 -0.40 4.84
C SER A 49 -1.32 -0.69 6.26
N SER A 50 -2.09 -0.29 7.27
CA SER A 50 -1.73 -0.51 8.67
C SER A 50 -2.98 -0.85 9.48
N VAL A 51 -2.92 -1.93 10.24
CA VAL A 51 -4.02 -2.42 11.09
C VAL A 51 -3.56 -2.40 12.54
N TRP A 52 -4.40 -1.85 13.43
CA TRP A 52 -4.08 -1.67 14.84
C TRP A 52 -5.10 -2.41 15.71
N GLY A 53 -4.63 -3.20 16.67
CA GLY A 53 -5.48 -4.02 17.53
C GLY A 53 -4.73 -5.15 18.21
N LYS A 54 -5.47 -6.13 18.72
CA LYS A 54 -4.89 -7.40 19.21
C LYS A 54 -4.26 -8.13 18.04
N GLU A 55 -3.07 -8.68 18.22
CA GLU A 55 -2.24 -9.18 17.12
C GLU A 55 -2.97 -10.21 16.25
N GLU A 56 -3.62 -11.21 16.87
CA GLU A 56 -4.31 -12.27 16.14
C GLU A 56 -5.49 -11.74 15.31
N HIS A 57 -6.21 -10.76 15.86
CA HIS A 57 -7.34 -10.13 15.20
C HIS A 57 -6.87 -9.19 14.07
N ALA A 58 -5.83 -8.41 14.32
CA ALA A 58 -5.25 -7.51 13.34
C ALA A 58 -4.68 -8.26 12.13
N ILE A 59 -4.06 -9.43 12.35
CA ILE A 59 -3.60 -10.32 11.28
C ILE A 59 -4.79 -10.79 10.43
N HIS A 60 -5.88 -11.24 11.06
CA HIS A 60 -7.07 -11.69 10.34
C HIS A 60 -7.68 -10.58 9.45
N VAL A 61 -7.74 -9.35 9.96
CA VAL A 61 -8.20 -8.20 9.19
C VAL A 61 -7.22 -7.89 8.05
N ALA A 62 -5.91 -7.89 8.33
CA ALA A 62 -4.87 -7.58 7.37
C ALA A 62 -4.86 -8.50 6.14
N GLU A 63 -5.20 -9.78 6.31
CA GLU A 63 -5.34 -10.75 5.21
C GLU A 63 -6.45 -10.37 4.22
N LYS A 64 -7.44 -9.58 4.64
CA LYS A 64 -8.55 -9.12 3.80
C LYS A 64 -8.28 -7.76 3.14
N ILE A 65 -7.16 -7.09 3.45
CA ILE A 65 -6.83 -5.77 2.90
C ILE A 65 -6.04 -5.89 1.60
N GLU A 66 -6.51 -5.23 0.56
CA GLU A 66 -5.89 -5.18 -0.78
C GLU A 66 -4.75 -4.14 -0.85
N ALA A 67 -3.65 -4.45 -0.18
CA ALA A 67 -2.43 -3.64 -0.20
C ALA A 67 -1.19 -4.48 -0.50
N GLY A 68 -0.15 -3.83 -1.04
CA GLY A 68 1.13 -4.46 -1.32
C GLY A 68 1.85 -4.95 -0.06
N THR A 69 1.72 -4.18 1.03
CA THR A 69 2.27 -4.51 2.34
C THR A 69 1.33 -4.00 3.43
N THR A 70 0.93 -4.87 4.35
CA THR A 70 0.13 -4.51 5.52
C THR A 70 0.96 -4.63 6.79
N MET A 71 0.98 -3.59 7.60
CA MET A 71 1.71 -3.54 8.87
C MET A 71 0.75 -3.74 10.05
N ILE A 72 1.18 -4.50 11.06
CA ILE A 72 0.41 -4.73 12.29
C ILE A 72 0.98 -3.87 13.42
N ASN A 73 0.13 -3.04 14.05
CA ASN A 73 0.48 -2.18 15.18
C ASN A 73 1.66 -1.22 14.91
N THR A 74 1.90 -0.88 13.65
CA THR A 74 2.91 0.09 13.22
C THR A 74 2.54 0.71 11.88
N ALA A 75 3.00 1.93 11.62
CA ALA A 75 2.92 2.61 10.32
C ALA A 75 4.32 2.92 9.76
N ALA A 76 5.37 2.35 10.37
CA ALA A 76 6.76 2.64 10.01
C ALA A 76 7.24 1.72 8.87
N VAL A 77 7.09 2.17 7.63
CA VAL A 77 7.67 1.52 6.43
C VAL A 77 9.19 1.34 6.56
N GLN A 78 9.87 2.23 7.29
CA GLN A 78 11.31 2.16 7.56
C GLN A 78 11.73 0.95 8.42
N GLY A 79 10.77 0.29 9.09
CA GLY A 79 11.00 -0.95 9.83
C GLY A 79 10.91 -2.21 8.97
N LEU A 80 10.61 -2.09 7.66
CA LEU A 80 10.56 -3.23 6.75
C LEU A 80 11.96 -3.79 6.52
N ASP A 81 12.09 -5.08 6.75
CA ASP A 81 13.32 -5.80 6.45
C ASP A 81 13.48 -5.89 4.92
N VAL A 82 14.64 -5.46 4.43
CA VAL A 82 15.01 -5.41 2.99
C VAL A 82 14.96 -6.77 2.28
N ARG A 83 14.79 -7.86 3.02
CA ARG A 83 14.57 -9.20 2.47
C ARG A 83 13.11 -9.44 2.07
N PHE A 84 12.17 -8.60 2.49
CA PHE A 84 10.77 -8.72 2.09
C PHE A 84 10.48 -7.89 0.84
N PRO A 85 9.70 -8.43 -0.11
CA PRO A 85 9.33 -7.70 -1.31
C PRO A 85 8.33 -6.58 -0.98
N PHE A 86 8.72 -5.34 -1.26
CA PHE A 86 7.91 -4.16 -1.13
C PHE A 86 7.38 -3.73 -2.50
N GLY A 87 6.11 -3.42 -2.63
CA GLY A 87 5.59 -2.89 -3.89
C GLY A 87 4.08 -2.86 -3.90
N GLY A 88 3.51 -1.83 -4.50
CA GLY A 88 2.08 -1.61 -4.49
C GLY A 88 1.32 -2.57 -5.40
N VAL A 89 0.05 -2.74 -5.10
CA VAL A 89 -0.94 -3.32 -6.01
C VAL A 89 -1.82 -2.21 -6.62
N LYS A 90 -2.70 -2.56 -7.56
CA LYS A 90 -3.61 -1.63 -8.25
C LYS A 90 -2.85 -0.53 -9.01
N GLN A 91 -3.21 0.73 -8.84
CA GLN A 91 -2.51 1.86 -9.47
C GLN A 91 -1.24 2.27 -8.72
N SER A 92 -0.92 1.65 -7.58
CA SER A 92 0.28 1.98 -6.81
C SER A 92 1.56 1.33 -7.34
N GLY A 93 1.48 0.47 -8.37
CA GLY A 93 2.66 -0.06 -9.04
C GLY A 93 2.45 -1.41 -9.70
N ILE A 94 3.39 -1.77 -10.57
CA ILE A 94 3.54 -3.12 -11.13
C ILE A 94 4.98 -3.55 -10.84
N GLY A 95 5.14 -4.69 -10.16
CA GLY A 95 6.43 -5.23 -9.74
C GLY A 95 6.71 -5.04 -8.25
N ARG A 96 7.84 -5.57 -7.79
CA ARG A 96 8.29 -5.45 -6.40
C ARG A 96 9.72 -4.89 -6.37
N GLU A 97 10.01 -4.07 -5.38
CA GLU A 97 11.35 -3.72 -4.94
C GLU A 97 11.71 -4.58 -3.71
N TYR A 98 13.00 -4.79 -3.46
CA TYR A 98 13.50 -5.64 -2.36
C TYR A 98 13.14 -7.13 -2.50
N GLY A 99 13.65 -7.95 -1.57
CA GLY A 99 13.47 -9.41 -1.61
C GLY A 99 14.12 -10.10 -2.81
N ALA A 100 13.77 -11.37 -3.00
CA ALA A 100 14.23 -12.14 -4.16
C ALA A 100 13.47 -11.70 -5.43
N GLU A 101 12.21 -11.34 -5.26
CA GLU A 101 11.28 -10.91 -6.30
C GLU A 101 11.77 -9.62 -6.97
N GLY A 102 12.26 -8.62 -6.20
CA GLY A 102 12.80 -7.40 -6.79
C GLY A 102 14.11 -7.61 -7.56
N LYS A 103 14.92 -8.60 -7.16
CA LYS A 103 16.12 -8.98 -7.94
C LYS A 103 15.74 -9.65 -9.24
N GLU A 104 14.76 -10.54 -9.20
CA GLU A 104 14.26 -11.25 -10.37
C GLU A 104 13.59 -10.31 -11.38
N ASP A 105 12.79 -9.34 -10.91
CA ASP A 105 12.20 -8.30 -11.75
C ASP A 105 13.27 -7.46 -12.46
N LEU A 106 14.33 -7.07 -11.74
CA LEU A 106 15.46 -6.33 -12.31
C LEU A 106 16.22 -7.16 -13.36
N GLU A 107 16.48 -8.44 -13.08
CA GLU A 107 17.16 -9.33 -14.03
C GLU A 107 16.32 -9.56 -15.29
N ASN A 108 15.01 -9.77 -15.14
CA ASN A 108 14.07 -9.93 -16.24
C ASN A 108 13.97 -8.67 -17.10
N PHE A 109 13.96 -7.48 -16.47
CA PHE A 109 14.01 -6.21 -17.18
C PHE A 109 15.32 -6.06 -17.97
N ARG A 110 16.47 -6.33 -17.35
CA ARG A 110 17.79 -6.26 -18.00
C ARG A 110 17.88 -7.22 -19.20
N ARG A 111 17.33 -8.43 -19.07
CA ARG A 111 17.29 -9.43 -20.14
C ARG A 111 16.41 -8.98 -21.32
N LYS A 112 15.28 -8.32 -21.06
CA LYS A 112 14.40 -7.75 -22.10
C LYS A 112 15.06 -6.56 -22.82
N GLN A 113 15.77 -5.69 -22.10
CA GLN A 113 16.54 -4.60 -22.70
C GLN A 113 17.65 -5.13 -23.61
N ASN A 114 18.45 -6.09 -23.12
CA ASN A 114 19.52 -6.69 -23.92
C ASN A 114 19.01 -7.44 -25.17
N ARG A 115 17.83 -8.08 -25.12
CA ARG A 115 17.22 -8.73 -26.30
C ARG A 115 16.68 -7.72 -27.32
N ARG A 116 16.21 -6.54 -26.87
CA ARG A 116 15.77 -5.47 -27.79
C ARG A 116 16.95 -4.82 -28.51
N SER A 117 18.10 -4.70 -27.85
CA SER A 117 19.35 -4.22 -28.47
C SER A 117 19.88 -5.15 -29.58
N PHE A 118 19.50 -6.43 -29.56
CA PHE A 118 19.98 -7.45 -30.51
C PHE A 118 19.06 -7.69 -31.72
N CYS A 119 17.83 -7.17 -31.69
CA CYS A 119 16.83 -7.38 -32.74
C CYS A 119 16.66 -6.15 -33.65
N GLY A 120 17.49 -5.11 -33.47
CA GLY A 120 17.48 -3.85 -34.22
C GLY A 120 18.71 -3.64 -35.11
N SER A 121 19.18 -4.70 -35.76
CA SER A 121 20.23 -4.66 -36.80
C SER A 121 19.83 -5.51 -37.99
#